data_AF-A0A1I7ZGJ2-F1
#
_entry.id   AF-A0A1I7ZGJ2-F1
#
_cell.length_a   1.000
_cell.length_b   1.000
_cell.length_c   1.000
_cell.angle_alpha   90.00
_cell.angle_beta   90.00
_cell.angle_gamma   90.00
#
_symmetry.space_group_name_H-M   'P 1'
#
loop_
_entity.id
_entity.type
_entity.pdbx_description
1 polymer ?
#
loop_
_entity_poly.entity_id
_entity_poly.type
_entity_poly.pdbx_seq_one_letter_code
_entity_poly.pdbx_strand_id
1 'polypeptide(L)'
;VKYLRPQVKVIGVEPHDSNCLQAALAAGERVVLPQVGTFADGVAVAQIGAHCFEVCRHYVDEVVTVSSDELCAAIKDIYDDTRSITEPSGALAVAGIKKYVASRGVTGQTLVAIDSGANVNFDRLRHVAERAELGEQREAVIAVTIPEQPGSFRAFCQALGQRQITEFNYRYQPGKEARL
;
A
#
# COMPACT_ATOMS: atom_id res chain seq x y z
N VAL A 1 -25.90 6.59 -6.68
CA VAL A 1 -25.31 7.89 -6.26
C VAL A 1 -25.69 9.02 -7.21
N LYS A 2 -25.22 9.01 -8.46
CA LYS A 2 -25.40 10.13 -9.41
C LYS A 2 -26.85 10.59 -9.65
N TYR A 3 -27.82 9.68 -9.62
CA TYR A 3 -29.24 10.04 -9.73
C TYR A 3 -29.78 10.87 -8.55
N LEU A 4 -29.43 10.49 -7.31
CA LEU A 4 -29.95 11.13 -6.08
C LEU A 4 -29.11 12.32 -5.60
N ARG A 5 -27.80 12.28 -5.88
CA ARG A 5 -26.78 13.24 -5.44
C ARG A 5 -25.71 13.40 -6.54
N PRO A 6 -26.02 14.09 -7.65
CA PRO A 6 -25.11 14.23 -8.78
C PRO A 6 -23.78 14.94 -8.44
N GLN A 7 -23.77 15.78 -7.41
CA GLN A 7 -22.59 16.49 -6.91
C GLN A 7 -21.57 15.59 -6.20
N VAL A 8 -21.95 14.38 -5.78
CA VAL A 8 -21.02 13.44 -5.16
C VAL A 8 -20.11 12.85 -6.23
N LYS A 9 -18.80 12.95 -6.00
CA LYS A 9 -17.80 12.32 -6.86
C LYS A 9 -17.74 10.82 -6.61
N VAL A 10 -17.67 10.05 -7.69
CA VAL A 10 -17.44 8.61 -7.71
C VAL A 10 -16.06 8.40 -8.34
N ILE A 11 -15.11 7.96 -7.53
CA ILE A 11 -13.73 7.76 -7.93
C ILE A 11 -13.48 6.25 -7.99
N GLY A 12 -13.07 5.77 -9.16
CA GLY A 12 -12.56 4.40 -9.30
C GLY A 12 -11.16 4.31 -8.70
N VAL A 13 -10.84 3.17 -8.08
CA VAL A 13 -9.48 2.91 -7.59
C VAL A 13 -9.03 1.56 -8.10
N GLU A 14 -7.88 1.53 -8.78
CA GLU A 14 -7.31 0.31 -9.37
C GLU A 14 -5.83 0.14 -8.98
N PRO A 15 -5.29 -1.08 -8.91
CA PRO A 15 -3.86 -1.29 -8.85
C PRO A 15 -3.17 -0.74 -10.11
N HIS A 16 -1.96 -0.19 -9.97
CA HIS A 16 -1.17 0.28 -11.12
C HIS A 16 -0.94 -0.82 -12.17
N ASP A 17 -0.81 -2.06 -11.74
CA ASP A 17 -0.57 -3.24 -12.59
C ASP A 17 -1.86 -3.92 -13.09
N SER A 18 -3.05 -3.44 -12.72
CA SER A 18 -4.35 -3.97 -13.14
C SER A 18 -5.39 -2.85 -13.34
N ASN A 19 -5.00 -1.77 -14.05
CA ASN A 19 -5.78 -0.54 -14.21
C ASN A 19 -6.67 -0.52 -15.48
N CYS A 20 -7.52 -1.54 -15.64
CA CYS A 20 -8.27 -1.76 -16.88
C CYS A 20 -9.33 -0.67 -17.16
N LEU A 21 -9.99 -0.13 -16.12
CA LEU A 21 -10.94 0.96 -16.26
C LEU A 21 -10.23 2.25 -16.66
N GLN A 22 -9.11 2.58 -16.00
CA GLN A 22 -8.33 3.77 -16.35
C GLN A 22 -7.88 3.72 -17.81
N ALA A 23 -7.34 2.58 -18.25
CA ALA A 23 -6.90 2.38 -19.62
C ALA A 23 -8.07 2.48 -20.62
N ALA A 24 -9.22 1.91 -20.29
CA ALA A 24 -10.41 1.97 -21.16
C ALA A 24 -11.00 3.38 -21.27
N LEU A 25 -11.05 4.14 -20.17
CA LEU A 25 -11.52 5.53 -20.17
C LEU A 25 -10.58 6.42 -21.00
N ALA A 26 -9.26 6.21 -20.90
CA ALA A 26 -8.28 6.95 -21.69
C ALA A 26 -8.38 6.66 -23.19
N ALA A 27 -8.67 5.41 -23.56
CA ALA A 27 -8.87 5.00 -24.96
C ALA A 27 -10.25 5.36 -25.51
N GLY A 28 -11.24 5.61 -24.64
CA GLY A 28 -12.64 5.78 -25.02
C GLY A 28 -13.34 4.47 -25.41
N GLU A 29 -12.66 3.34 -25.27
CA GLU A 29 -13.16 2.00 -25.58
C GLU A 29 -12.52 0.94 -24.68
N ARG A 30 -13.08 -0.28 -24.67
CA ARG A 30 -12.57 -1.38 -23.83
C ARG A 30 -11.26 -1.91 -24.39
N VAL A 31 -10.18 -1.76 -23.61
CA VAL A 31 -8.85 -2.30 -23.95
C VAL A 31 -8.51 -3.53 -23.12
N VAL A 32 -7.69 -4.41 -23.69
CA VAL A 32 -7.13 -5.57 -22.99
C VAL A 32 -5.73 -5.22 -22.53
N LEU A 33 -5.49 -5.27 -21.23
CA LEU A 33 -4.17 -5.13 -20.66
C LEU A 33 -3.29 -6.33 -21.04
N PRO A 34 -2.01 -6.13 -21.40
CA PRO A 34 -1.12 -7.22 -21.78
C PRO A 34 -0.75 -8.12 -20.59
N GLN A 35 -0.83 -7.58 -19.37
CA GLN A 35 -0.54 -8.28 -18.13
C GLN A 35 -1.37 -7.68 -17.00
N VAL A 36 -1.60 -8.48 -15.96
CA VAL A 36 -2.27 -8.05 -14.73
C VAL A 36 -1.45 -8.46 -13.51
N GLY A 37 -1.46 -7.60 -12.49
CA GLY A 37 -0.89 -7.90 -11.19
C GLY A 37 -1.67 -8.97 -10.45
N THR A 38 -0.98 -9.76 -9.62
CA THR A 38 -1.60 -10.83 -8.82
C THR A 38 -1.72 -10.49 -7.33
N PHE A 39 -1.27 -9.30 -6.91
CA PHE A 39 -1.29 -8.92 -5.50
C PHE A 39 -2.71 -8.66 -5.00
N ALA A 40 -3.48 -7.88 -5.76
CA ALA A 40 -4.92 -7.69 -5.59
C ALA A 40 -5.68 -8.54 -6.62
N ASP A 41 -5.68 -9.85 -6.39
CA ASP A 41 -6.27 -10.85 -7.29
C ASP A 41 -7.76 -10.65 -7.56
N GLY A 42 -8.53 -10.22 -6.56
CA GLY A 42 -9.95 -9.87 -6.71
C GLY A 42 -10.24 -8.78 -7.75
N VAL A 43 -9.23 -7.99 -8.14
CA VAL A 43 -9.34 -6.96 -9.19
C VAL A 43 -8.32 -7.16 -10.32
N ALA A 44 -7.69 -8.34 -10.42
CA ALA A 44 -6.73 -8.68 -11.47
C ALA A 44 -7.45 -8.96 -12.82
N VAL A 45 -8.10 -7.93 -13.36
CA VAL A 45 -8.95 -8.00 -14.54
C VAL A 45 -8.24 -7.37 -15.73
N ALA A 46 -8.00 -8.16 -16.78
CA ALA A 46 -7.28 -7.67 -17.95
C ALA A 46 -8.13 -6.75 -18.84
N GLN A 47 -9.46 -6.93 -18.86
CA GLN A 47 -10.36 -6.09 -19.64
C GLN A 47 -11.65 -5.88 -18.86
N ILE A 48 -12.03 -4.62 -18.69
CA ILE A 48 -13.29 -4.25 -18.04
C ILE A 48 -14.51 -4.87 -18.76
N GLY A 49 -15.51 -5.30 -17.99
CA GLY A 49 -16.76 -5.83 -18.52
C GLY A 49 -17.53 -4.81 -19.36
N ALA A 50 -18.24 -5.28 -20.40
CA ALA A 50 -18.90 -4.40 -21.37
C ALA A 50 -19.92 -3.45 -20.74
N HIS A 51 -20.85 -3.98 -19.94
CA HIS A 51 -21.88 -3.18 -19.29
C HIS A 51 -21.32 -2.28 -18.19
N CYS A 52 -20.30 -2.75 -17.46
CA CYS A 52 -19.62 -1.94 -16.45
C CYS A 52 -18.95 -0.73 -17.09
N PHE A 53 -18.24 -0.91 -18.21
CA PHE A 53 -17.62 0.19 -18.92
C PHE A 53 -18.62 1.24 -19.39
N GLU A 54 -19.75 0.80 -19.97
CA GLU A 54 -20.81 1.71 -20.41
C GLU A 54 -21.38 2.56 -19.27
N VAL A 55 -21.50 2.00 -18.06
CA VAL A 55 -21.91 2.79 -16.89
C VAL A 55 -20.76 3.70 -16.43
N CYS A 56 -19.55 3.16 -16.30
CA CYS A 56 -18.41 3.89 -15.75
C CYS A 56 -18.02 5.11 -16.59
N ARG A 57 -18.03 5.01 -17.93
CA ARG A 57 -17.70 6.14 -18.82
C ARG A 57 -18.62 7.35 -18.66
N HIS A 58 -19.82 7.16 -18.10
CA HIS A 58 -20.79 8.23 -17.86
C HIS A 58 -20.82 8.72 -16.41
N TYR A 59 -20.44 7.88 -15.44
CA TYR A 59 -20.73 8.15 -14.03
C TYR A 59 -19.53 8.07 -13.08
N VAL A 60 -18.38 7.56 -13.53
CA VAL A 60 -17.11 7.65 -12.80
C VAL A 60 -16.42 8.95 -13.17
N ASP A 61 -16.11 9.78 -12.18
CA ASP A 61 -15.53 11.12 -12.42
C ASP A 61 -14.01 11.06 -12.65
N GLU A 62 -13.33 10.11 -12.00
CA GLU A 62 -11.87 9.96 -12.05
C GLU A 62 -11.50 8.52 -11.66
N VAL A 63 -10.33 8.06 -12.10
CA VAL A 63 -9.72 6.82 -11.63
C VAL A 63 -8.33 7.10 -11.08
N VAL A 64 -8.11 6.69 -9.83
CA VAL A 64 -6.81 6.76 -9.15
C VAL A 64 -6.18 5.37 -9.18
N THR A 65 -4.89 5.29 -9.52
CA THR A 65 -4.14 4.04 -9.41
C THR A 65 -3.27 4.02 -8.17
N VAL A 66 -3.12 2.84 -7.54
CA VAL A 66 -2.30 2.66 -6.33
C VAL A 66 -1.23 1.59 -6.51
N SER A 67 -0.10 1.74 -5.83
CA SER A 67 0.96 0.72 -5.77
C SER A 67 0.61 -0.38 -4.75
N SER A 68 1.32 -1.51 -4.84
CA SER A 68 1.18 -2.57 -3.82
C SER A 68 1.57 -2.08 -2.43
N ASP A 69 2.53 -1.16 -2.32
CA ASP A 69 2.99 -0.64 -1.02
C ASP A 69 1.94 0.31 -0.41
N GLU A 70 1.32 1.17 -1.22
CA GLU A 70 0.17 1.99 -0.80
C GLU A 70 -0.99 1.10 -0.32
N LEU A 71 -1.17 -0.05 -0.97
CA LEU A 71 -2.19 -1.03 -0.59
C LEU A 71 -1.87 -1.73 0.72
N CYS A 72 -0.63 -2.17 0.94
CA CYS A 72 -0.18 -2.75 2.20
C CYS A 72 -0.38 -1.79 3.37
N ALA A 73 -0.02 -0.51 3.18
CA ALA A 73 -0.25 0.52 4.19
C ALA A 73 -1.74 0.70 4.51
N ALA A 74 -2.63 0.65 3.50
CA ALA A 74 -4.06 0.75 3.71
C ALA A 74 -4.65 -0.46 4.46
N ILE A 75 -4.19 -1.68 4.18
CA ILE A 75 -4.61 -2.89 4.94
C ILE A 75 -4.24 -2.71 6.42
N LYS A 76 -3.03 -2.22 6.70
CA LYS A 76 -2.55 -1.96 8.05
C LYS A 76 -3.40 -0.89 8.74
N ASP A 77 -3.71 0.23 8.08
CA ASP A 77 -4.56 1.28 8.66
C ASP A 77 -5.96 0.76 9.02
N ILE A 78 -6.58 -0.03 8.12
CA ILE A 78 -7.90 -0.63 8.38
C ILE A 78 -7.86 -1.52 9.62
N TYR A 79 -6.79 -2.30 9.77
CA TYR A 79 -6.57 -3.14 10.95
C TYR A 79 -6.34 -2.31 12.22
N ASP A 80 -5.48 -1.30 12.17
CA ASP A 80 -5.13 -0.46 13.32
C ASP A 80 -6.37 0.30 13.84
N ASP A 81 -7.20 0.83 12.93
CA ASP A 81 -8.36 1.66 13.26
C ASP A 81 -9.61 0.85 13.64
N THR A 82 -9.92 -0.21 12.88
CA THR A 82 -11.21 -0.93 13.01
C THR A 82 -11.06 -2.36 13.52
N ARG A 83 -9.83 -2.89 13.59
CA ARG A 83 -9.53 -4.31 13.85
C ARG A 83 -10.10 -5.27 12.82
N SER A 84 -10.56 -4.76 11.68
CA SER A 84 -11.02 -5.58 10.55
C SER A 84 -9.81 -6.09 9.76
N ILE A 85 -9.90 -7.33 9.31
CA ILE A 85 -8.93 -7.91 8.38
C ILE A 85 -9.53 -7.83 6.99
N THR A 86 -8.84 -7.15 6.08
CA THR A 86 -9.26 -6.97 4.69
C THR A 86 -8.28 -7.70 3.77
N GLU A 87 -8.76 -8.14 2.61
CA GLU A 87 -7.89 -8.64 1.55
C GLU A 87 -7.29 -7.45 0.77
N PRO A 88 -6.25 -7.64 -0.06
CA PRO A 88 -5.64 -6.54 -0.79
C PRO A 88 -6.64 -5.74 -1.64
N SER A 89 -7.56 -6.41 -2.34
CA SER A 89 -8.63 -5.75 -3.11
C SER A 89 -9.61 -4.95 -2.22
N GLY A 90 -9.87 -5.44 -1.01
CA GLY A 90 -10.73 -4.77 -0.03
C GLY A 90 -10.17 -3.42 0.43
N ALA A 91 -8.85 -3.32 0.56
CA ALA A 91 -8.16 -2.09 0.97
C ALA A 91 -8.01 -1.02 -0.12
N LEU A 92 -8.34 -1.31 -1.38
CA LEU A 92 -8.10 -0.39 -2.51
C LEU A 92 -8.72 0.98 -2.30
N ALA A 93 -9.98 1.03 -1.87
CA ALA A 93 -10.69 2.30 -1.69
C ALA A 93 -10.01 3.19 -0.64
N VAL A 94 -9.49 2.60 0.45
CA VAL A 94 -8.76 3.34 1.49
C VAL A 94 -7.40 3.84 0.97
N ALA A 95 -6.65 2.99 0.26
CA ALA A 95 -5.41 3.40 -0.39
C ALA A 95 -5.64 4.56 -1.38
N GLY A 96 -6.70 4.47 -2.18
CA GLY A 96 -7.10 5.50 -3.13
C GLY A 96 -7.48 6.82 -2.44
N ILE A 97 -8.21 6.77 -1.33
CA ILE A 97 -8.52 7.97 -0.52
C ILE A 97 -7.24 8.63 -0.02
N LYS A 98 -6.32 7.86 0.58
CA LYS A 98 -5.04 8.40 1.10
C LYS A 98 -4.27 9.11 0.00
N LYS A 99 -4.13 8.45 -1.16
CA LYS A 99 -3.43 9.02 -2.32
C LYS A 99 -4.15 10.23 -2.89
N TYR A 100 -5.47 10.20 -2.98
CA TYR A 100 -6.27 11.32 -3.48
C TYR A 100 -6.15 12.55 -2.56
N VAL A 101 -6.22 12.36 -1.24
CA VAL A 101 -6.02 13.45 -0.27
C VAL A 101 -4.61 14.03 -0.37
N ALA A 102 -3.58 13.18 -0.39
CA ALA A 102 -2.19 13.62 -0.48
C ALA A 102 -1.88 14.38 -1.79
N SER A 103 -2.38 13.88 -2.92
CA SER A 103 -2.10 14.46 -4.25
C SER A 103 -2.92 15.72 -4.55
N ARG A 104 -4.12 15.85 -3.97
CA ARG A 104 -5.04 16.98 -4.23
C ARG A 104 -5.11 18.00 -3.10
N GLY A 105 -4.48 17.74 -1.95
CA GLY A 105 -4.55 18.62 -0.78
C GLY A 105 -5.96 18.78 -0.21
N VAL A 106 -6.79 17.74 -0.31
CA VAL A 106 -8.20 17.79 0.08
C VAL A 106 -8.31 17.87 1.61
N THR A 107 -9.06 18.86 2.09
CA THR A 107 -9.34 19.05 3.52
C THR A 107 -10.82 19.37 3.73
N GLY A 108 -11.36 19.06 4.91
CA GLY A 108 -12.73 19.42 5.31
C GLY A 108 -13.86 18.70 4.54
N GLN A 109 -13.55 17.62 3.82
CA GLN A 109 -14.55 16.83 3.08
C GLN A 109 -14.83 15.49 3.74
N THR A 110 -16.04 14.98 3.57
CA THR A 110 -16.39 13.61 3.94
C THR A 110 -16.05 12.67 2.79
N LEU A 111 -15.17 11.71 3.06
CA LEU A 111 -14.75 10.68 2.11
C LEU A 111 -15.26 9.32 2.61
N VAL A 112 -15.73 8.49 1.70
CA VAL A 112 -16.26 7.16 2.02
C VAL A 112 -15.52 6.12 1.21
N ALA A 113 -14.92 5.15 1.92
CA ALA A 113 -14.29 3.98 1.32
C ALA A 113 -15.27 2.80 1.34
N ILE A 114 -15.14 1.91 0.36
CA ILE A 114 -15.81 0.60 0.39
C ILE A 114 -14.72 -0.42 0.70
N ASP A 115 -14.79 -1.05 1.87
CA ASP A 115 -14.06 -2.28 2.14
C ASP A 115 -14.79 -3.43 1.44
N SER A 116 -14.24 -3.89 0.33
CA SER A 116 -14.94 -4.75 -0.63
C SER A 116 -14.79 -6.25 -0.35
N GLY A 117 -13.84 -6.67 0.49
CA GLY A 117 -13.55 -8.08 0.69
C GLY A 117 -12.54 -8.34 1.81
N ALA A 118 -12.64 -9.53 2.40
CA ALA A 118 -11.84 -9.96 3.53
C ALA A 118 -11.33 -11.41 3.39
N ASN A 119 -11.33 -11.95 2.17
CA ASN A 119 -10.94 -13.34 1.93
C ASN A 119 -9.41 -13.47 1.81
N VAL A 120 -8.74 -13.30 2.94
CA VAL A 120 -7.28 -13.35 3.01
C VAL A 120 -6.79 -14.62 3.70
N ASN A 121 -5.74 -15.23 3.13
CA ASN A 121 -5.00 -16.26 3.84
C ASN A 121 -4.10 -15.61 4.91
N PHE A 122 -4.09 -16.17 6.12
CA PHE A 122 -3.27 -15.71 7.23
C PHE A 122 -1.77 -15.56 6.86
N ASP A 123 -1.23 -16.46 6.03
CA ASP A 123 0.18 -16.37 5.59
C ASP A 123 0.45 -15.13 4.72
N ARG A 124 -0.55 -14.63 3.99
CA ARG A 124 -0.41 -13.39 3.20
C ARG A 124 -0.30 -12.16 4.10
N LEU A 125 -0.85 -12.19 5.32
CA LEU A 125 -0.75 -11.07 6.27
C LEU A 125 0.69 -10.79 6.65
N ARG A 126 1.53 -11.82 6.76
CA ARG A 126 2.96 -11.65 7.01
C ARG A 126 3.63 -10.81 5.92
N HIS A 127 3.41 -11.18 4.65
CA HIS A 127 3.98 -10.43 3.52
C HIS A 127 3.44 -8.99 3.46
N VAL A 128 2.16 -8.79 3.79
CA VAL A 128 1.57 -7.45 3.89
C VAL A 128 2.23 -6.63 4.99
N ALA A 129 2.43 -7.21 6.17
CA ALA A 129 3.06 -6.55 7.32
C ALA A 129 4.50 -6.13 7.00
N GLU A 130 5.32 -7.06 6.48
CA GLU A 130 6.71 -6.80 6.09
C GLU A 130 6.81 -5.65 5.05
N ARG A 131 5.90 -5.61 4.07
CA ARG A 131 5.88 -4.53 3.06
C ARG A 131 5.35 -3.21 3.58
N ALA A 132 4.34 -3.22 4.46
CA ALA A 132 3.83 -2.00 5.06
C ALA A 132 4.90 -1.30 5.90
N GLU A 133 5.70 -2.06 6.66
CA GLU A 133 6.81 -1.54 7.45
C GLU A 133 7.91 -0.90 6.59
N LEU A 134 8.28 -1.55 5.47
CA LEU A 134 9.23 -0.98 4.49
C LEU A 134 8.71 0.33 3.86
N GLY A 135 7.42 0.39 3.53
CA GLY A 135 6.80 1.56 2.91
C GLY A 135 6.66 2.77 3.85
N GLU A 136 6.53 2.54 5.17
CA GLU A 136 6.37 3.61 6.17
C GLU A 136 7.70 4.28 6.57
N GLN A 137 8.86 3.83 6.04
CA GLN A 137 10.20 4.30 6.45
C GLN A 137 10.39 4.31 7.98
N ARG A 138 9.70 3.42 8.70
CA ARG A 138 9.68 3.41 10.17
C ARG A 138 10.99 2.94 10.78
N GLU A 139 11.77 2.17 10.03
CA GLU A 139 13.03 1.61 10.49
C GLU A 139 14.20 2.14 9.67
N ALA A 140 15.31 2.43 10.35
CA ALA A 140 16.57 2.80 9.73
C ALA A 140 17.52 1.60 9.81
N VAL A 141 17.90 1.06 8.66
CA VAL A 141 18.97 0.05 8.59
C VAL A 141 20.30 0.78 8.59
N ILE A 142 21.13 0.52 9.60
CA ILE A 142 22.44 1.16 9.74
C ILE A 142 23.51 0.07 9.72
N ALA A 143 24.36 0.10 8.69
CA ALA A 143 25.59 -0.70 8.67
C ALA A 143 26.70 0.11 9.36
N VAL A 144 27.24 -0.39 10.46
CA VAL A 144 28.25 0.32 11.27
C VAL A 144 29.45 -0.57 11.51
N THR A 145 30.65 -0.02 11.32
CA THR A 145 31.88 -0.69 11.74
C THR A 145 32.28 -0.17 13.12
N ILE A 146 32.41 -1.06 14.10
CA ILE A 146 32.91 -0.72 15.45
C ILE A 146 34.23 -1.45 15.74
N PRO A 147 35.08 -0.93 16.63
CA PRO A 147 36.31 -1.64 17.02
C PRO A 147 35.98 -2.98 17.69
N GLU A 148 36.65 -4.05 17.28
CA GLU A 148 36.45 -5.40 17.83
C GLU A 148 37.19 -5.56 19.18
N GLN A 149 36.65 -4.90 20.20
CA GLN A 149 37.20 -4.90 21.57
C GLN A 149 36.07 -4.86 22.62
N PRO A 150 36.30 -5.40 23.83
CA PRO A 150 35.31 -5.38 24.90
C PRO A 150 34.79 -3.96 25.17
N GLY A 151 33.47 -3.79 25.16
CA GLY A 151 32.80 -2.52 25.46
C GLY A 151 32.44 -1.64 24.27
N SER A 152 32.96 -1.88 23.06
CA SER A 152 32.61 -1.10 21.86
C SER A 152 31.12 -1.11 21.55
N PHE A 153 30.46 -2.26 21.69
CA PHE A 153 29.02 -2.38 21.47
C PHE A 153 28.22 -1.54 22.48
N ARG A 154 28.61 -1.55 23.76
CA ARG A 154 27.95 -0.74 24.79
C ARG A 154 28.07 0.76 24.47
N ALA A 155 29.23 1.20 24.01
CA ALA A 155 29.43 2.58 23.57
C ALA A 155 28.57 2.93 22.35
N PHE A 156 28.41 2.00 21.41
CA PHE A 156 27.53 2.16 20.25
C PHE A 156 26.06 2.28 20.65
N CYS A 157 25.54 1.39 21.50
CA CYS A 157 24.17 1.50 22.02
C CYS A 157 23.93 2.83 22.77
N GLN A 158 24.93 3.31 23.54
CA GLN A 158 24.85 4.61 24.19
C GLN A 158 24.79 5.77 23.18
N ALA A 159 25.51 5.68 22.07
CA ALA A 159 25.48 6.68 21.00
C ALA A 159 24.14 6.70 20.24
N LEU A 160 23.47 5.55 20.09
CA LEU A 160 22.12 5.46 19.52
C LEU A 160 21.05 6.11 20.42
N GLY A 161 21.36 6.35 21.70
CA GLY A 161 20.49 7.04 22.64
C GLY A 161 19.26 6.22 23.02
N GLN A 162 18.08 6.86 23.08
CA GLN A 162 16.81 6.24 23.45
C GLN A 162 16.03 5.64 22.26
N ARG A 163 16.67 5.44 21.11
CA ARG A 163 16.02 4.83 19.95
C ARG A 163 15.75 3.35 20.23
N GLN A 164 14.56 2.86 19.88
CA GLN A 164 14.27 1.42 19.95
C GLN A 164 15.08 0.68 18.88
N ILE A 165 15.72 -0.42 19.29
CA ILE A 165 16.45 -1.32 18.40
C ILE A 165 15.52 -2.48 18.10
N THR A 166 15.13 -2.64 16.84
CA THR A 166 14.20 -3.67 16.36
C THR A 166 14.93 -4.98 16.05
N GLU A 167 16.07 -4.89 15.36
CA GLU A 167 16.93 -6.02 15.06
C GLU A 167 18.41 -5.64 15.19
N PHE A 168 19.24 -6.60 15.61
CA PHE A 168 20.69 -6.46 15.69
C PHE A 168 21.35 -7.77 15.29
N ASN A 169 22.18 -7.73 14.24
CA ASN A 169 22.91 -8.88 13.74
C ASN A 169 24.42 -8.61 13.80
N TYR A 170 25.14 -9.46 14.53
CA TYR A 170 26.59 -9.43 14.60
C TYR A 170 27.14 -10.84 14.40
N ARG A 171 28.21 -10.94 13.62
CA ARG A 171 28.97 -12.17 13.48
C ARG A 171 30.43 -11.89 13.78
N TYR A 172 30.99 -12.63 14.74
CA TYR A 172 32.41 -12.54 15.05
C TYR A 172 33.25 -12.85 13.81
N GLN A 173 34.15 -11.93 13.48
CA GLN A 173 35.15 -12.10 12.45
C GLN A 173 36.54 -11.85 13.06
N PRO A 174 37.52 -12.75 12.87
CA PRO A 174 38.88 -12.51 13.33
C PRO A 174 39.47 -11.26 12.66
N GLY A 175 39.78 -10.22 13.43
CA GLY A 175 40.24 -8.93 12.89
C GLY A 175 40.19 -7.81 13.94
N LYS A 176 40.59 -6.59 13.55
CA LYS A 176 40.52 -5.39 14.41
C LYS A 176 39.17 -4.65 14.34
N GLU A 177 38.34 -5.00 13.36
CA GLU A 177 37.08 -4.31 13.06
C GLU A 177 35.93 -5.31 13.08
N ALA A 178 34.84 -4.92 13.74
CA ALA A 178 33.57 -5.62 13.75
C ALA A 178 32.63 -4.91 12.79
N ARG A 179 31.94 -5.66 11.92
CA ARG A 179 30.89 -5.12 11.06
C ARG A 179 29.53 -5.50 11.62
N LEU A 180 28.70 -4.49 11.81
CA LEU A 180 27.31 -4.56 12.29
C LEU A 180 26.39 -4.13 11.16
#